data_AF-A0A427AGB4-F1
#
_entry.id   AF-A0A427AGB4-F1
#
_cell.length_a   1.000
_cell.length_b   1.000
_cell.length_c   1.000
_cell.angle_alpha   90.00
_cell.angle_beta   90.00
_cell.angle_gamma   90.00
#
_symmetry.space_group_name_H-M   'P 1'
#
loop_
_entity.id
_entity.type
_entity.pdbx_description
1 polymer ?
#
loop_
_entity_poly.entity_id
_entity_poly.type
_entity_poly.pdbx_seq_one_letter_code
_entity_poly.pdbx_strand_id
1 'polypeptide(L)'
;MTATERLLVYPYMSNGSVASRLKAKPMLDWSTRKRIALGAARGLLYLHEQCDPKIIHRDVKAANILLDDYCEAVVGDFGLAKLLDHRDSHVTTAVRGTVGHIAPEYLSTGQSSEKTDVFGFGVLLLELITGLRALEFGKAANQKEKLDMIVDKDLKKSYDQGEFDEMVQVALSCTRYLPGDRPKMSEVVRMLEADGLAERGEVSHGVAARKIEVSEFSSERYSDLTDDSSLLIQAMELSGPR
;
A
#
# COMPACT_ATOMS: atom_id res chain seq x y z
N MET A 1 -12.22 -15.55 -32.62
CA MET A 1 -10.89 -15.42 -32.03
C MET A 1 -9.88 -15.60 -33.13
N THR A 2 -9.12 -14.57 -33.46
CA THR A 2 -8.03 -14.67 -34.43
C THR A 2 -6.82 -15.33 -33.75
N ALA A 3 -5.92 -15.95 -34.52
CA ALA A 3 -4.76 -16.68 -33.97
C ALA A 3 -3.73 -15.80 -33.24
N THR A 4 -3.96 -14.49 -33.15
CA THR A 4 -3.03 -13.49 -32.59
C THR A 4 -3.50 -12.86 -31.29
N GLU A 5 -4.74 -13.12 -30.85
CA GLU A 5 -5.28 -12.54 -29.62
C GLU A 5 -4.81 -13.32 -28.39
N ARG A 6 -4.33 -12.59 -27.38
CA ARG A 6 -4.05 -13.14 -26.04
C ARG A 6 -5.07 -12.57 -25.07
N LEU A 7 -5.83 -13.46 -24.43
CA LEU A 7 -6.92 -13.12 -23.53
C LEU A 7 -6.68 -13.77 -22.17
N LEU A 8 -7.06 -13.07 -21.11
CA LEU A 8 -7.05 -13.57 -19.74
C LEU A 8 -8.50 -13.54 -19.22
N VAL A 9 -8.95 -14.64 -18.64
CA VAL A 9 -10.31 -14.78 -18.09
C VAL A 9 -10.18 -14.97 -16.58
N TYR A 10 -10.87 -14.14 -15.82
CA TYR A 10 -10.86 -14.15 -14.36
C TYR A 10 -12.28 -14.32 -13.82
N PRO A 11 -12.44 -14.82 -12.60
CA PRO A 11 -13.70 -14.70 -11.87
C PRO A 11 -14.15 -13.23 -11.80
N TYR A 12 -15.44 -12.99 -11.96
CA TYR A 12 -15.99 -11.65 -11.88
C TYR A 12 -16.04 -11.18 -10.42
N MET A 13 -15.52 -9.98 -10.17
CA MET A 13 -15.48 -9.33 -8.86
C MET A 13 -16.59 -8.29 -8.80
N SER A 14 -17.74 -8.65 -8.23
CA SER A 14 -18.97 -7.87 -8.32
C SER A 14 -18.90 -6.50 -7.66
N ASN A 15 -18.05 -6.34 -6.65
CA ASN A 15 -17.83 -5.07 -5.96
C ASN A 15 -16.69 -4.24 -6.59
N GLY A 16 -16.13 -4.69 -7.71
CA GLY A 16 -15.10 -3.97 -8.47
C GLY A 16 -13.77 -3.88 -7.73
N SER A 17 -13.01 -2.81 -7.95
CA SER A 17 -11.75 -2.54 -7.25
C SER A 17 -11.95 -1.64 -6.03
N VAL A 18 -11.06 -1.71 -5.05
CA VAL A 18 -11.04 -0.80 -3.90
C VAL A 18 -11.00 0.66 -4.35
N ALA A 19 -10.21 1.00 -5.38
CA ALA A 19 -10.16 2.36 -5.93
C ALA A 19 -11.52 2.84 -6.46
N SER A 20 -12.30 1.97 -7.09
CA SER A 20 -13.66 2.31 -7.53
C SER A 20 -14.62 2.42 -6.35
N ARG A 21 -14.48 1.53 -5.37
CA ARG A 21 -15.38 1.40 -4.24
C ARG A 21 -15.22 2.52 -3.20
N LEU A 22 -14.01 3.07 -3.04
CA LEU A 22 -13.73 4.26 -2.22
C LEU A 22 -14.44 5.52 -2.73
N LYS A 23 -14.72 5.61 -4.04
CA LYS A 23 -15.45 6.74 -4.65
C LYS A 23 -16.95 6.52 -4.75
N ALA A 24 -17.41 5.28 -4.60
CA ALA A 24 -18.80 4.90 -4.76
C ALA A 24 -19.65 5.20 -3.52
N LYS A 25 -20.96 5.38 -3.72
CA LYS A 25 -21.96 5.49 -2.65
C LYS A 25 -22.85 4.22 -2.66
N PRO A 26 -23.24 3.66 -1.49
CA PRO A 26 -22.80 4.05 -0.15
C PRO A 26 -21.33 3.74 0.06
N MET A 27 -20.64 4.50 0.90
CA MET A 27 -19.19 4.34 1.08
C MET A 27 -18.83 3.10 1.87
N LEU A 28 -17.57 2.68 1.74
CA LEU A 28 -17.00 1.67 2.62
C LEU A 28 -16.88 2.23 4.03
N ASP A 29 -17.55 1.57 4.96
CA ASP A 29 -17.37 1.80 6.39
C ASP A 29 -15.97 1.36 6.84
N TRP A 30 -15.59 1.79 8.04
CA TRP A 30 -14.26 1.57 8.58
C TRP A 30 -13.93 0.08 8.77
N SER A 31 -14.88 -0.69 9.29
CA SER A 31 -14.70 -2.13 9.52
C SER A 31 -14.45 -2.88 8.21
N THR A 32 -15.15 -2.52 7.11
CA THR A 32 -14.89 -3.11 5.80
C THR A 32 -13.51 -2.69 5.26
N ARG A 33 -13.07 -1.44 5.47
CA ARG A 33 -11.70 -1.02 5.10
C ARG A 33 -10.62 -1.82 5.86
N LYS A 34 -10.80 -2.06 7.16
CA LYS A 34 -9.92 -2.94 7.96
C LYS A 34 -9.88 -4.37 7.39
N ARG A 35 -11.05 -4.96 7.10
CA ARG A 35 -11.12 -6.30 6.49
C ARG A 35 -10.40 -6.35 5.14
N ILE A 36 -10.59 -5.35 4.29
CA ILE A 36 -9.91 -5.23 3.00
C ILE A 36 -8.39 -5.16 3.19
N ALA A 37 -7.90 -4.32 4.10
CA ALA A 37 -6.49 -4.20 4.42
C ALA A 37 -5.89 -5.54 4.87
N LEU A 38 -6.59 -6.24 5.78
CA LEU A 38 -6.16 -7.54 6.29
C LEU A 38 -6.16 -8.63 5.18
N GLY A 39 -7.21 -8.68 4.36
CA GLY A 39 -7.31 -9.63 3.24
C GLY A 39 -6.20 -9.42 2.21
N ALA A 40 -5.95 -8.16 1.82
CA ALA A 40 -4.84 -7.82 0.93
C ALA A 40 -3.47 -8.16 1.54
N ALA A 41 -3.29 -7.92 2.85
CA ALA A 41 -2.06 -8.27 3.55
C ALA A 41 -1.80 -9.78 3.56
N ARG A 42 -2.84 -10.58 3.81
CA ARG A 42 -2.78 -12.05 3.75
C ARG A 42 -2.44 -12.55 2.35
N GLY A 43 -3.00 -11.91 1.32
CA GLY A 43 -2.67 -12.20 -0.07
C GLY A 43 -1.17 -11.98 -0.35
N LEU A 44 -0.61 -10.83 0.05
CA LEU A 44 0.82 -10.55 -0.15
C LEU A 44 1.73 -11.44 0.72
N LEU A 45 1.33 -11.74 1.95
CA LEU A 45 2.01 -12.71 2.81
C LEU A 45 2.15 -14.07 2.09
N TYR A 46 1.08 -14.55 1.47
CA TYR A 46 1.11 -15.80 0.71
C TYR A 46 2.12 -15.74 -0.44
N LEU A 47 2.14 -14.65 -1.21
CA LEU A 47 3.06 -14.45 -2.33
C LEU A 47 4.53 -14.41 -1.89
N HIS A 48 4.83 -13.76 -0.76
CA HIS A 48 6.20 -13.50 -0.31
C HIS A 48 6.82 -14.61 0.50
N GLU A 49 6.01 -15.34 1.28
CA GLU A 49 6.53 -16.23 2.34
C GLU A 49 6.03 -17.69 2.19
N GLN A 50 5.06 -17.96 1.30
CA GLN A 50 4.45 -19.28 1.17
C GLN A 50 4.51 -19.87 -0.26
N CYS A 51 4.84 -19.04 -1.26
CA CYS A 51 5.12 -19.49 -2.62
C CYS A 51 6.60 -19.85 -2.79
N ASP A 52 6.90 -20.89 -3.58
CA ASP A 52 8.27 -21.23 -3.99
C ASP A 52 8.36 -21.36 -5.52
N PRO A 53 9.09 -20.46 -6.21
CA PRO A 53 9.78 -19.28 -5.69
C PRO A 53 8.83 -18.18 -5.19
N LYS A 54 9.35 -17.20 -4.43
CA LYS A 54 8.58 -16.02 -3.98
C LYS A 54 8.04 -15.27 -5.19
N ILE A 55 6.89 -14.62 -5.03
CA ILE A 55 6.28 -13.78 -6.07
C ILE A 55 6.27 -12.33 -5.60
N ILE A 56 6.97 -11.45 -6.32
CA ILE A 56 6.94 -10.00 -6.09
C ILE A 56 5.91 -9.40 -7.04
N HIS A 57 4.85 -8.79 -6.50
CA HIS A 57 3.70 -8.29 -7.24
C HIS A 57 4.01 -7.06 -8.09
N ARG A 58 4.77 -6.11 -7.53
CA ARG A 58 5.27 -4.86 -8.13
C ARG A 58 4.24 -3.79 -8.50
N ASP A 59 2.95 -4.06 -8.38
CA ASP A 59 1.88 -3.07 -8.63
C ASP A 59 0.77 -3.10 -7.56
N VAL A 60 1.17 -3.13 -6.29
CA VAL A 60 0.22 -3.10 -5.15
C VAL A 60 -0.39 -1.70 -5.03
N LYS A 61 -1.71 -1.59 -5.25
CA LYS A 61 -2.47 -0.33 -5.18
C LYS A 61 -3.96 -0.60 -5.07
N ALA A 62 -4.77 0.39 -4.65
CA ALA A 62 -6.21 0.23 -4.51
C ALA A 62 -6.93 -0.22 -5.81
N ALA A 63 -6.39 0.08 -6.99
CA ALA A 63 -6.99 -0.35 -8.27
C ALA A 63 -6.79 -1.84 -8.56
N ASN A 64 -5.77 -2.47 -7.94
CA ASN A 64 -5.43 -3.88 -8.14
C ASN A 64 -5.88 -4.77 -6.98
N ILE A 65 -6.53 -4.20 -5.95
CA ILE A 65 -7.27 -4.96 -4.95
C ILE A 65 -8.73 -5.00 -5.40
N LEU A 66 -9.20 -6.19 -5.77
CA LEU A 66 -10.57 -6.44 -6.20
C LEU A 66 -11.41 -6.95 -5.02
N LEU A 67 -12.72 -6.79 -5.13
CA LEU A 67 -13.69 -7.15 -4.09
C LEU A 67 -14.72 -8.12 -4.65
N ASP A 68 -14.83 -9.29 -4.02
CA ASP A 68 -15.82 -10.30 -4.36
C ASP A 68 -17.23 -9.94 -3.83
N ASP A 69 -18.19 -10.87 -3.96
CA ASP A 69 -19.58 -10.69 -3.51
C ASP A 69 -19.72 -10.36 -2.02
N TYR A 70 -18.76 -10.76 -1.19
CA TYR A 70 -18.74 -10.56 0.27
C TYR A 70 -17.89 -9.36 0.70
N CYS A 71 -17.39 -8.57 -0.27
CA CYS A 71 -16.40 -7.51 -0.08
C CYS A 71 -15.08 -8.01 0.52
N GLU A 72 -14.72 -9.27 0.27
CA GLU A 72 -13.41 -9.81 0.62
C GLU A 72 -12.37 -9.39 -0.43
N ALA A 73 -11.18 -9.02 0.05
CA ALA A 73 -10.12 -8.49 -0.79
C ALA A 73 -9.39 -9.60 -1.54
N VAL A 74 -9.25 -9.42 -2.86
CA VAL A 74 -8.50 -10.30 -3.75
C VAL A 74 -7.42 -9.48 -4.44
N VAL A 75 -6.15 -9.88 -4.25
CA VAL A 75 -5.02 -9.26 -4.96
C VAL A 75 -5.08 -9.70 -6.43
N GLY A 76 -5.15 -8.73 -7.35
CA GLY A 76 -5.26 -8.94 -8.79
C GLY A 76 -4.18 -8.21 -9.58
N ASP A 77 -4.18 -8.45 -10.89
CA ASP A 77 -3.20 -7.92 -11.87
C ASP A 77 -1.73 -8.27 -11.59
N PHE A 78 -1.37 -9.50 -11.90
CA PHE A 78 0.01 -10.01 -11.84
C PHE A 78 0.83 -9.68 -13.10
N GLY A 79 0.40 -8.72 -13.94
CA GLY A 79 1.08 -8.41 -15.22
C GLY A 79 2.52 -7.93 -15.06
N LEU A 80 2.87 -7.38 -13.89
CA LEU A 80 4.22 -6.92 -13.56
C LEU A 80 4.98 -7.86 -12.61
N ALA A 81 4.36 -8.96 -12.20
CA ALA A 81 4.91 -9.83 -11.18
C ALA A 81 6.24 -10.47 -11.60
N LYS A 82 7.10 -10.75 -10.62
CA LYS A 82 8.40 -11.41 -10.80
C LYS A 82 8.58 -12.52 -9.80
N LEU A 83 9.21 -13.61 -10.25
CA LEU A 83 9.66 -14.68 -9.39
C LEU A 83 11.01 -14.30 -8.77
N LEU A 84 11.19 -14.61 -7.49
CA LEU A 84 12.40 -14.37 -6.73
C LEU A 84 12.75 -15.63 -5.93
N ASP A 85 13.95 -16.18 -6.13
CA ASP A 85 14.42 -17.32 -5.35
C ASP A 85 14.54 -16.94 -3.87
N HIS A 86 14.26 -17.87 -2.97
CA HIS A 86 14.37 -17.64 -1.54
C HIS A 86 15.77 -17.24 -1.07
N ARG A 87 16.81 -17.61 -1.83
CA ARG A 87 18.22 -17.29 -1.56
C ARG A 87 18.59 -15.87 -1.97
N ASP A 88 17.81 -15.25 -2.85
CA ASP A 88 18.08 -13.93 -3.39
C ASP A 88 17.42 -12.85 -2.54
N SER A 89 18.11 -11.72 -2.37
CA SER A 89 17.58 -10.55 -1.65
C SER A 89 16.73 -9.63 -2.53
N HIS A 90 16.91 -9.70 -3.85
CA HIS A 90 16.21 -8.87 -4.82
C HIS A 90 16.30 -9.47 -6.22
N VAL A 91 15.42 -9.02 -7.11
CA VAL A 91 15.49 -9.23 -8.55
C VAL A 91 15.77 -7.89 -9.24
N THR A 92 16.83 -7.83 -10.04
CA THR A 92 17.11 -6.67 -10.88
C THR A 92 16.24 -6.72 -12.12
N THR A 93 15.40 -5.71 -12.32
CA THR A 93 14.46 -5.64 -13.44
C THR A 93 14.17 -4.18 -13.78
N ALA A 94 13.79 -3.91 -15.03
CA ALA A 94 13.31 -2.59 -15.42
C ALA A 94 12.24 -2.10 -14.44
N VAL A 95 12.40 -0.86 -13.97
CA VAL A 95 11.45 -0.19 -13.09
C VAL A 95 10.09 -0.15 -13.79
N ARG A 96 9.06 -0.68 -13.15
CA ARG A 96 7.66 -0.60 -13.60
C ARG A 96 6.77 -0.60 -12.38
N GLY A 97 5.58 -0.05 -12.52
CA GLY A 97 4.60 0.08 -11.44
C GLY A 97 3.91 1.43 -11.52
N THR A 98 3.07 1.72 -10.53
CA THR A 98 2.30 2.96 -10.50
C THR A 98 3.03 4.04 -9.71
N VAL A 99 3.22 5.22 -10.32
CA VAL A 99 3.83 6.38 -9.66
C VAL A 99 3.09 6.72 -8.36
N GLY A 100 3.84 6.87 -7.27
CA GLY A 100 3.32 7.06 -5.91
C GLY A 100 3.27 5.77 -5.08
N HIS A 101 3.29 4.59 -5.73
CA HIS A 101 3.37 3.28 -5.06
C HIS A 101 4.74 2.59 -5.23
N ILE A 102 5.59 3.10 -6.13
CA ILE A 102 6.94 2.56 -6.34
C ILE A 102 7.85 2.98 -5.19
N ALA A 103 8.50 2.00 -4.56
CA ALA A 103 9.45 2.23 -3.49
C ALA A 103 10.70 3.01 -3.95
N PRO A 104 11.26 3.90 -3.11
CA PRO A 104 12.35 4.80 -3.51
C PRO A 104 13.65 4.07 -3.90
N GLU A 105 13.98 2.98 -3.22
CA GLU A 105 15.13 2.14 -3.58
C GLU A 105 14.93 1.48 -4.94
N TYR A 106 13.69 1.16 -5.30
CA TYR A 106 13.42 0.48 -6.56
C TYR A 106 13.56 1.45 -7.73
N LEU A 107 13.07 2.69 -7.57
CA LEU A 107 13.27 3.78 -8.53
C LEU A 107 14.76 4.05 -8.78
N SER A 108 15.57 4.06 -7.74
CA SER A 108 16.99 4.43 -7.82
C SER A 108 17.91 3.29 -8.29
N THR A 109 17.60 2.04 -7.95
CA THR A 109 18.51 0.90 -8.20
C THR A 109 18.00 -0.08 -9.25
N GLY A 110 16.71 -0.06 -9.59
CA GLY A 110 16.08 -1.12 -10.41
C GLY A 110 15.99 -2.48 -9.70
N GLN A 111 16.25 -2.55 -8.41
CA GLN A 111 16.16 -3.77 -7.60
C GLN A 111 14.78 -3.86 -6.93
N SER A 112 14.04 -4.92 -7.25
CA SER A 112 12.73 -5.20 -6.66
C SER A 112 12.82 -6.37 -5.68
N SER A 113 12.09 -6.30 -4.57
CA SER A 113 12.04 -7.33 -3.53
C SER A 113 10.67 -7.32 -2.85
N GLU A 114 10.43 -8.22 -1.91
CA GLU A 114 9.21 -8.23 -1.10
C GLU A 114 8.99 -6.88 -0.39
N LYS A 115 10.08 -6.17 -0.05
CA LYS A 115 10.01 -4.86 0.62
C LYS A 115 9.48 -3.76 -0.29
N THR A 116 9.58 -3.92 -1.61
CA THR A 116 8.97 -2.98 -2.56
C THR A 116 7.45 -3.11 -2.59
N ASP A 117 6.93 -4.33 -2.46
CA ASP A 117 5.48 -4.57 -2.29
C ASP A 117 4.99 -4.08 -0.93
N VAL A 118 5.78 -4.25 0.14
CA VAL A 118 5.44 -3.72 1.47
C VAL A 118 5.28 -2.19 1.42
N PHE A 119 6.14 -1.49 0.70
CA PHE A 119 5.98 -0.04 0.51
C PHE A 119 4.67 0.29 -0.23
N GLY A 120 4.39 -0.38 -1.34
CA GLY A 120 3.14 -0.21 -2.09
C GLY A 120 1.90 -0.54 -1.23
N PHE A 121 1.99 -1.54 -0.35
CA PHE A 121 0.96 -1.87 0.63
C PHE A 121 0.75 -0.75 1.66
N GLY A 122 1.82 -0.14 2.16
CA GLY A 122 1.73 1.03 3.05
C GLY A 122 1.00 2.19 2.39
N VAL A 123 1.26 2.45 1.10
CA VAL A 123 0.53 3.45 0.31
C VAL A 123 -0.94 3.06 0.12
N LEU A 124 -1.24 1.78 -0.16
CA LEU A 124 -2.62 1.26 -0.20
C LEU A 124 -3.38 1.51 1.12
N LEU A 125 -2.73 1.34 2.28
CA LEU A 125 -3.35 1.66 3.57
C LEU A 125 -3.69 3.14 3.67
N LEU A 126 -2.81 4.04 3.20
CA LEU A 126 -3.11 5.47 3.14
C LEU A 126 -4.29 5.76 2.20
N GLU A 127 -4.39 5.07 1.05
CA GLU A 127 -5.56 5.21 0.17
C GLU A 127 -6.86 4.77 0.88
N LEU A 128 -6.82 3.68 1.65
CA LEU A 128 -7.96 3.23 2.45
C LEU A 128 -8.31 4.22 3.56
N ILE A 129 -7.33 4.77 4.28
CA ILE A 129 -7.55 5.71 5.39
C ILE A 129 -8.15 7.02 4.89
N THR A 130 -7.64 7.53 3.77
CA THR A 130 -7.93 8.88 3.29
C THR A 130 -9.03 8.93 2.24
N GLY A 131 -9.30 7.82 1.56
CA GLY A 131 -10.15 7.79 0.37
C GLY A 131 -9.53 8.50 -0.85
N LEU A 132 -8.30 9.00 -0.74
CA LEU A 132 -7.57 9.73 -1.78
C LEU A 132 -6.58 8.82 -2.50
N ARG A 133 -6.24 9.15 -3.75
CA ARG A 133 -5.14 8.47 -4.45
C ARG A 133 -3.78 8.95 -3.94
N ALA A 134 -2.75 8.12 -4.06
CA ALA A 134 -1.38 8.43 -3.63
C ALA A 134 -0.86 9.81 -4.11
N LEU A 135 -1.06 10.15 -5.39
CA LEU A 135 -0.62 11.44 -5.96
C LEU A 135 -1.42 12.65 -5.44
N GLU A 136 -2.66 12.44 -5.00
CA GLU A 136 -3.50 13.47 -4.39
C GLU A 136 -3.04 13.74 -2.94
N PHE A 137 -2.54 12.70 -2.26
CA PHE A 137 -1.96 12.81 -0.92
C PHE A 137 -0.71 13.70 -0.89
N GLY A 138 0.23 13.54 -1.83
CA GLY A 138 1.43 14.38 -1.90
C GLY A 138 1.14 15.87 -2.13
N LYS A 139 0.04 16.18 -2.85
CA LYS A 139 -0.43 17.56 -3.05
C LYS A 139 -1.13 18.11 -1.81
N ALA A 140 -1.89 17.28 -1.09
CA ALA A 140 -2.56 17.65 0.15
C ALA A 140 -1.57 17.85 1.32
N ALA A 141 -0.53 17.01 1.43
CA ALA A 141 0.47 17.08 2.48
C ALA A 141 1.42 18.30 2.38
N ASN A 142 1.53 18.90 1.19
CA ASN A 142 2.20 20.20 1.01
C ASN A 142 1.46 21.35 1.69
N GLN A 143 0.20 21.16 2.07
CA GLN A 143 -0.52 22.08 2.94
C GLN A 143 -0.23 21.67 4.38
N LYS A 144 0.53 22.53 5.05
CA LYS A 144 1.26 22.31 6.29
C LYS A 144 0.34 22.14 7.50
N GLU A 145 -0.57 21.15 7.52
CA GLU A 145 -1.47 20.94 8.65
C GLU A 145 -1.96 19.48 8.76
N LYS A 146 -1.46 18.81 9.81
CA LYS A 146 -1.95 17.64 10.58
C LYS A 146 -2.75 16.54 9.88
N LEU A 147 -2.34 15.29 10.15
CA LEU A 147 -3.06 14.02 9.92
C LEU A 147 -4.57 14.08 10.27
N ASP A 148 -4.97 14.88 11.26
CA ASP A 148 -6.39 15.12 11.62
C ASP A 148 -7.25 15.62 10.44
N MET A 149 -6.66 16.23 9.42
CA MET A 149 -7.36 16.74 8.23
C MET A 149 -7.39 15.75 7.05
N ILE A 150 -6.68 14.61 7.18
CA ILE A 150 -6.43 13.68 6.06
C ILE A 150 -7.32 12.44 6.15
N VAL A 151 -8.02 12.23 7.27
CA VAL A 151 -9.05 11.18 7.35
C VAL A 151 -10.13 11.46 6.30
N ASP A 152 -10.59 10.40 5.63
CA ASP A 152 -11.70 10.48 4.70
C ASP A 152 -12.87 11.24 5.34
N LYS A 153 -13.13 12.45 4.85
CA LYS A 153 -14.09 13.40 5.43
C LYS A 153 -15.50 12.82 5.49
N ASP A 154 -15.79 11.87 4.60
CA ASP A 154 -17.08 11.23 4.53
C ASP A 154 -17.26 10.10 5.55
N LEU A 155 -16.19 9.65 6.25
CA LEU A 155 -16.29 8.71 7.38
C LEU A 155 -16.93 9.35 8.63
N LYS A 156 -17.12 10.68 8.68
CA LYS A 156 -17.86 11.39 9.75
C LYS A 156 -17.50 10.98 11.20
N LYS A 157 -16.27 10.54 11.46
CA LYS A 157 -15.79 9.99 12.75
C LYS A 157 -16.48 8.69 13.20
N SER A 158 -17.05 7.90 12.29
CA SER A 158 -17.57 6.56 12.57
C SER A 158 -16.45 5.51 12.54
N TYR A 159 -15.41 5.71 13.33
CA TYR A 159 -14.29 4.77 13.49
C TYR A 159 -13.77 4.84 14.93
N ASP A 160 -13.22 3.73 15.41
CA ASP A 160 -12.50 3.73 16.68
C ASP A 160 -11.14 4.41 16.49
N GLN A 161 -10.82 5.37 17.37
CA GLN A 161 -9.59 6.15 17.22
C GLN A 161 -8.33 5.30 17.42
N GLY A 162 -8.40 4.27 18.28
CA GLY A 162 -7.29 3.34 18.49
C GLY A 162 -7.03 2.53 17.22
N GLU A 163 -8.07 1.93 16.63
CA GLU A 163 -7.96 1.21 15.37
C GLU A 163 -7.44 2.07 14.22
N PHE A 164 -7.86 3.35 14.17
CA PHE A 164 -7.38 4.33 13.22
C PHE A 164 -5.88 4.60 13.39
N ASP A 165 -5.46 4.90 14.61
CA ASP A 165 -4.05 5.20 14.91
C ASP A 165 -3.17 3.98 14.60
N GLU A 166 -3.63 2.77 14.91
CA GLU A 166 -2.95 1.52 14.59
C GLU A 166 -2.72 1.34 13.09
N MET A 167 -3.76 1.48 12.26
CA MET A 167 -3.60 1.33 10.81
C MET A 167 -2.71 2.42 10.20
N VAL A 168 -2.72 3.64 10.75
CA VAL A 168 -1.76 4.70 10.39
C VAL A 168 -0.34 4.29 10.76
N GLN A 169 -0.10 3.75 11.96
CA GLN A 169 1.24 3.30 12.36
C GLN A 169 1.76 2.15 11.48
N VAL A 170 0.88 1.22 11.08
CA VAL A 170 1.22 0.16 10.12
C VAL A 170 1.60 0.76 8.78
N ALA A 171 0.81 1.70 8.26
CA ALA A 171 1.09 2.38 6.99
C ALA A 171 2.47 3.06 7.02
N LEU A 172 2.75 3.85 8.07
CA LEU A 172 4.03 4.55 8.23
C LEU A 172 5.22 3.60 8.36
N SER A 173 5.04 2.47 9.06
CA SER A 173 6.08 1.43 9.19
C SER A 173 6.38 0.76 7.85
N CYS A 174 5.34 0.54 7.03
CA CYS A 174 5.47 -0.03 5.69
C CYS A 174 6.14 0.93 4.69
N THR A 175 5.94 2.25 4.85
CA THR A 175 6.49 3.27 3.94
C THR A 175 7.84 3.84 4.37
N ARG A 176 8.56 3.21 5.31
CA ARG A 176 9.89 3.66 5.72
C ARG A 176 10.84 3.73 4.52
N TYR A 177 11.73 4.71 4.52
CA TYR A 177 12.65 4.93 3.41
C TYR A 177 13.57 3.73 3.19
N LEU A 178 14.22 3.25 4.25
CA LEU A 178 15.11 2.10 4.18
C LEU A 178 14.30 0.78 4.12
N PRO A 179 14.52 -0.10 3.14
CA PRO A 179 13.79 -1.36 3.01
C PRO A 179 13.98 -2.31 4.19
N GLY A 180 15.14 -2.25 4.85
CA GLY A 180 15.47 -3.04 6.04
C GLY A 180 14.56 -2.73 7.22
N ASP A 181 14.07 -1.49 7.33
CA ASP A 181 13.25 -1.03 8.45
C ASP A 181 11.76 -1.32 8.24
N ARG A 182 11.36 -1.75 7.04
CA ARG A 182 9.98 -2.12 6.74
C ARG A 182 9.69 -3.52 7.29
N PRO A 183 8.51 -3.76 7.88
CA PRO A 183 8.12 -5.07 8.36
C PRO A 183 7.97 -6.08 7.21
N LYS A 184 8.00 -7.37 7.53
CA LYS A 184 7.51 -8.42 6.63
C LYS A 184 5.99 -8.42 6.56
N MET A 185 5.41 -8.98 5.50
CA MET A 185 3.94 -9.05 5.41
C MET A 185 3.33 -9.94 6.52
N SER A 186 4.05 -10.94 7.03
CA SER A 186 3.61 -11.70 8.22
C SER A 186 3.51 -10.83 9.47
N GLU A 187 4.44 -9.90 9.66
CA GLU A 187 4.40 -8.94 10.76
C GLU A 187 3.29 -7.92 10.57
N VAL A 188 3.06 -7.46 9.33
CA VAL A 188 1.95 -6.56 8.97
C VAL A 188 0.60 -7.20 9.27
N VAL A 189 0.39 -8.47 8.87
CA VAL A 189 -0.83 -9.22 9.20
C VAL A 189 -1.04 -9.27 10.71
N ARG A 190 0.00 -9.61 11.49
CA ARG A 190 -0.11 -9.63 12.96
C ARG A 190 -0.43 -8.26 13.56
N MET A 191 0.11 -7.18 12.99
CA MET A 191 -0.20 -5.82 13.45
C MET A 191 -1.65 -5.42 13.14
N LEU A 192 -2.21 -5.87 12.01
CA LEU A 192 -3.59 -5.59 11.61
C LEU A 192 -4.64 -6.50 12.29
N GLU A 193 -4.25 -7.70 12.72
CA GLU A 193 -5.12 -8.65 13.45
C GLU A 193 -5.24 -8.34 14.94
N ALA A 194 -4.39 -7.46 15.49
CA ALA A 194 -4.34 -7.17 16.90
C ALA A 194 -5.54 -6.33 17.38
N ASP A 195 -6.74 -6.89 17.32
CA ASP A 195 -7.88 -6.40 18.09
C ASP A 195 -7.67 -6.78 19.59
N GLY A 196 -7.34 -5.80 20.44
CA GLY A 196 -7.73 -5.83 21.87
C GLY A 196 -7.03 -6.80 22.83
N LEU A 197 -5.70 -6.95 22.78
CA LEU A 197 -4.93 -7.39 23.96
C LEU A 197 -4.05 -6.25 24.47
N ALA A 198 -4.67 -5.46 25.34
CA ALA A 198 -3.97 -4.77 26.41
C ALA A 198 -3.22 -5.82 27.25
N GLU A 199 -2.02 -6.23 26.83
CA GLU A 199 -0.93 -6.72 27.68
C GLU A 199 0.40 -6.55 26.92
N ARG A 200 0.91 -5.33 26.92
CA ARG A 200 2.37 -5.13 27.01
C ARG A 200 2.60 -4.38 28.31
N GLY A 201 3.14 -5.13 29.26
CA GLY A 201 3.18 -4.81 30.69
C GLY A 201 3.70 -3.43 31.02
N GLU A 202 3.26 -3.00 32.21
CA GLU A 202 3.75 -1.86 32.95
C GLU A 202 5.28 -1.79 32.92
N VAL A 203 5.81 -0.87 32.12
CA VAL A 203 7.08 -0.21 32.45
C VAL A 203 6.77 1.27 32.48
N SER A 204 6.61 1.75 33.71
CA SER A 204 6.46 3.15 34.07
C SER A 204 7.60 3.99 33.51
N HIS A 205 7.33 4.72 32.43
CA HIS A 205 7.97 6.01 32.17
C HIS A 205 6.94 6.94 31.53
N GLY A 206 6.28 7.74 32.37
CA GLY A 206 5.50 8.86 31.87
C GLY A 206 6.44 9.92 31.29
N VAL A 207 6.27 10.26 30.01
CA VAL A 207 6.51 11.60 29.46
C VAL A 207 5.66 11.80 28.19
N ALA A 208 4.71 12.73 28.31
CA ALA A 208 4.12 13.66 27.33
C ALA A 208 3.56 13.12 25.99
N ALA A 209 2.39 13.63 25.63
CA ALA A 209 1.83 13.61 24.28
C ALA A 209 2.91 14.00 23.25
N ARG A 210 3.52 13.00 22.61
CA ARG A 210 4.48 13.22 21.54
C ARG A 210 3.67 13.54 20.30
N LYS A 211 3.76 14.81 19.88
CA LYS A 211 3.40 15.28 18.55
C LYS A 211 3.95 14.27 17.54
N ILE A 212 3.08 13.64 16.75
CA ILE A 212 3.49 12.82 15.61
C ILE A 212 4.16 13.78 14.62
N GLU A 213 5.49 13.85 14.63
CA GLU A 213 6.24 14.63 13.66
C GLU A 213 6.27 13.87 12.34
N VAL A 214 5.40 14.28 11.43
CA VAL A 214 5.34 13.86 10.02
C VAL A 214 6.52 14.45 9.22
N SER A 215 7.67 14.70 9.86
CA SER A 215 8.84 15.29 9.20
C SER A 215 9.52 14.32 8.22
N GLU A 216 9.25 13.02 8.34
CA GLU A 216 9.74 12.01 7.40
C GLU A 216 8.93 11.92 6.10
N PHE A 217 7.72 12.49 6.04
CA PHE A 217 6.98 12.71 4.79
C PHE A 217 7.38 14.05 4.15
N SER A 218 8.65 14.47 4.28
CA SER A 218 9.08 15.72 3.66
C SER A 218 8.84 15.64 2.16
N SER A 219 7.84 16.44 1.74
CA SER A 219 7.57 16.74 0.35
C SER A 219 8.83 17.19 -0.37
N GLU A 220 9.81 17.77 0.33
CA GLU A 220 11.11 18.14 -0.23
C GLU A 220 11.87 16.98 -0.90
N ARG A 221 11.69 15.73 -0.44
CA ARG A 221 12.34 14.55 -1.07
C ARG A 221 11.52 13.90 -2.17
N TYR A 222 10.21 14.16 -2.21
CA TYR A 222 9.35 13.82 -3.35
C TYR A 222 9.33 14.94 -4.41
N SER A 223 9.56 16.19 -4.02
CA SER A 223 9.67 17.34 -4.92
C SER A 223 10.94 17.22 -5.74
N ASP A 224 12.07 16.86 -5.14
CA ASP A 224 13.31 16.61 -5.90
C ASP A 224 13.17 15.46 -6.91
N LEU A 225 12.36 14.44 -6.61
CA LEU A 225 12.07 13.33 -7.53
C LEU A 225 10.96 13.64 -8.55
N THR A 226 10.18 14.69 -8.32
CA THR A 226 9.13 15.16 -9.25
C THR A 226 9.57 16.38 -10.08
N ASP A 227 10.69 17.02 -9.72
CA ASP A 227 11.33 18.09 -10.50
C ASP A 227 12.31 17.52 -11.54
N ASP A 228 12.83 16.30 -11.33
CA ASP A 228 13.48 15.52 -12.40
C ASP A 228 12.42 14.95 -13.34
N SER A 229 11.97 15.81 -14.25
CA SER A 229 11.00 15.49 -15.30
C SER A 229 11.38 14.22 -16.07
N SER A 230 12.66 13.83 -16.13
CA SER A 230 13.10 12.62 -16.81
C SER A 230 12.65 11.33 -16.10
N LEU A 231 12.70 11.28 -14.75
CA LEU A 231 12.32 10.09 -13.97
C LEU A 231 10.79 9.88 -13.94
N LEU A 232 10.03 10.98 -13.89
CA LEU A 232 8.58 10.96 -14.02
C LEU A 232 8.13 10.52 -15.42
N ILE A 233 8.76 11.04 -16.47
CA ILE A 233 8.50 10.63 -17.85
C ILE A 233 8.83 9.15 -18.03
N GLN A 234 9.95 8.67 -17.48
CA GLN A 234 10.33 7.27 -17.57
C GLN A 234 9.29 6.38 -16.86
N ALA A 235 8.85 6.70 -15.64
CA ALA A 235 7.83 5.91 -14.94
C ALA A 235 6.44 5.96 -15.62
N MET A 236 6.07 7.07 -16.26
CA MET A 236 4.85 7.21 -17.04
C MET A 236 4.90 6.40 -18.35
N GLU A 237 6.04 6.38 -19.05
CA GLU A 237 6.26 5.55 -20.25
C GLU A 237 6.31 4.05 -19.91
N LEU A 238 6.83 3.70 -18.73
CA LEU A 238 6.89 2.33 -18.21
C LEU A 238 5.51 1.76 -17.82
N SER A 239 4.48 2.61 -17.79
CA SER A 239 3.06 2.26 -17.63
C SER A 239 2.28 2.21 -18.96
N GLY A 240 2.96 2.42 -20.11
CA GLY A 240 2.39 2.40 -21.46
C GLY A 240 1.85 1.02 -21.90
N PRO A 241 1.06 0.96 -22.99
CA PRO A 241 0.09 -0.12 -23.20
C PRO A 241 0.73 -1.49 -23.35
N ARG A 242 0.00 -2.47 -22.80
CA ARG A 242 0.31 -3.90 -22.69
C ARG A 242 0.70 -4.56 -23.99
#